data_AF-A0A3N3ZZ59-F1
#
_entry.id   AF-A0A3N3ZZ59-F1
#
_cell.length_a   1.000
_cell.length_b   1.000
_cell.length_c   1.000
_cell.angle_alpha   90.00
_cell.angle_beta   90.00
_cell.angle_gamma   90.00
#
_symmetry.space_group_name_H-M   'P 1'
#
loop_
_entity.id
_entity.type
_entity.pdbx_description
1 polymer ?
#
loop_
_entity_poly.entity_id
_entity_poly.type
_entity_poly.pdbx_seq_one_letter_code
_entity_poly.pdbx_strand_id
1 'polypeptide(L)'
;MTSTNHIPAGTDRISFPDKVVIVHGFGATAHDHWFGWLADRIPHANVVSLPDPERPDAATWIPRVVDAIGQLEPGTAVVARSLDLSAVRPALGRSAVLRSDNDALVPADLSDDFAHQLGIQARVVPGAGHFLDDDGVTELPAVLEVLHP
;
A
#
# COMPACT_ATOMS: atom_id res chain seq x y z
N MET A 1 -19.67 -21.08 46.43
CA MET A 1 -18.20 -21.08 46.26
C MET A 1 -17.91 -22.33 45.44
N THR A 2 -17.51 -22.30 44.17
CA THR A 2 -16.50 -21.52 43.45
C THR A 2 -16.97 -21.32 42.00
N SER A 3 -17.17 -20.07 41.57
CA SER A 3 -16.25 -19.32 40.68
C SER A 3 -16.17 -19.86 39.25
N THR A 4 -16.95 -19.23 38.38
CA THR A 4 -16.81 -19.16 36.92
C THR A 4 -15.40 -18.73 36.55
N ASN A 5 -14.67 -19.55 35.79
CA ASN A 5 -13.46 -19.11 35.11
C ASN A 5 -13.86 -18.35 33.85
N HIS A 6 -13.88 -17.02 33.96
CA HIS A 6 -13.96 -16.11 32.83
C HIS A 6 -12.58 -16.08 32.17
N ILE A 7 -12.47 -16.60 30.95
CA ILE A 7 -11.27 -16.41 30.12
C ILE A 7 -11.35 -15.00 29.54
N PRO A 8 -10.35 -14.12 29.75
CA PRO A 8 -10.35 -12.82 29.08
C PRO A 8 -10.00 -13.05 27.61
N ALA A 9 -10.93 -12.79 26.71
CA ALA A 9 -10.66 -12.68 25.28
C ALA A 9 -9.98 -11.33 25.00
N GLY A 10 -8.72 -11.21 25.42
CA GLY A 10 -7.81 -10.18 24.93
C GLY A 10 -7.19 -10.65 23.62
N THR A 11 -7.98 -10.70 22.55
CA THR A 11 -7.38 -10.65 21.21
C THR A 11 -7.15 -9.18 20.95
N ASP A 12 -5.90 -8.72 21.01
CA ASP A 12 -5.53 -7.47 20.37
C ASP A 12 -5.97 -7.60 18.91
N ARG A 13 -7.14 -7.05 18.60
CA ARG A 13 -7.61 -6.96 17.23
C ARG A 13 -6.61 -6.04 16.56
N ILE A 14 -5.72 -6.66 15.82
CA ILE A 14 -4.98 -6.08 14.73
C ILE A 14 -5.93 -5.07 14.04
N SER A 15 -5.74 -3.79 14.33
CA SER A 15 -6.62 -2.73 13.85
C SER A 15 -6.03 -2.22 12.55
N PHE A 16 -6.85 -2.21 11.50
CA PHE A 16 -6.51 -1.65 10.20
C PHE A 16 -7.27 -0.34 10.00
N PRO A 17 -6.83 0.52 9.07
CA PRO A 17 -7.63 1.64 8.60
C PRO A 17 -9.00 1.14 8.11
N ASP A 18 -10.06 1.92 8.33
CA ASP A 18 -11.44 1.60 7.91
C ASP A 18 -11.58 1.46 6.39
N LYS A 19 -10.64 2.06 5.64
CA LYS A 19 -10.57 1.98 4.18
C LYS A 19 -9.13 1.89 3.71
N VAL A 20 -8.83 0.94 2.82
CA VAL A 20 -7.52 0.83 2.16
C VAL A 20 -7.70 0.81 0.65
N VAL A 21 -7.08 1.76 -0.05
CA VAL A 21 -7.11 1.83 -1.51
C VAL A 21 -5.76 1.41 -2.07
N ILE A 22 -5.73 0.34 -2.85
CA ILE A 22 -4.52 -0.21 -3.47
C ILE A 22 -4.50 0.22 -4.94
N VAL A 23 -3.41 0.84 -5.37
CA VAL A 23 -3.26 1.42 -6.72
C VAL A 23 -2.07 0.77 -7.40
N HIS A 24 -2.33 0.05 -8.49
CA HIS A 24 -1.28 -0.61 -9.27
C HIS A 24 -0.51 0.38 -10.16
N GLY A 25 0.71 0.00 -10.54
CA GLY A 25 1.59 0.78 -11.41
C GLY A 25 1.49 0.42 -12.89
N PHE A 26 2.38 1.00 -13.71
CA PHE A 26 2.56 0.68 -15.14
C PHE A 26 2.70 -0.84 -15.35
N GLY A 27 2.03 -1.35 -16.39
CA GLY A 27 2.11 -2.75 -16.82
C GLY A 27 1.47 -3.78 -15.88
N ALA A 28 0.81 -3.32 -14.81
CA ALA A 28 0.12 -4.20 -13.86
C ALA A 28 -1.40 -3.95 -13.89
N THR A 29 -2.14 -4.94 -13.42
CA THR A 29 -3.58 -4.95 -13.23
C THR A 29 -3.91 -5.17 -11.75
N ALA A 30 -5.20 -5.07 -11.40
CA ALA A 30 -5.67 -5.31 -10.03
C ALA A 30 -5.47 -6.77 -9.53
N HIS A 31 -5.14 -7.72 -10.42
CA HIS A 31 -4.98 -9.13 -10.06
C HIS A 31 -3.52 -9.58 -9.95
N ASP A 32 -2.56 -8.68 -10.21
CA ASP A 32 -1.16 -9.02 -10.21
C ASP A 32 -0.52 -8.85 -8.83
N HIS A 33 0.65 -9.44 -8.66
CA HIS A 33 1.56 -9.24 -7.54
C HIS A 33 0.91 -9.64 -6.21
N TRP A 34 1.26 -8.90 -5.18
CA TRP A 34 0.73 -9.04 -3.83
C TRP A 34 -0.61 -8.32 -3.63
N PHE A 35 -1.22 -7.71 -4.67
CA PHE A 35 -2.42 -6.89 -4.50
C PHE A 35 -3.62 -7.72 -4.00
N GLY A 36 -3.86 -8.87 -4.61
CA GLY A 36 -4.91 -9.81 -4.18
C GLY A 36 -4.64 -10.36 -2.78
N TRP A 37 -3.38 -10.78 -2.53
CA TRP A 37 -2.95 -11.26 -1.20
C TRP A 37 -3.22 -10.23 -0.10
N LEU A 38 -2.98 -8.94 -0.37
CA LEU A 38 -3.21 -7.86 0.59
C LEU A 38 -4.71 -7.59 0.77
N ALA A 39 -5.48 -7.58 -0.32
CA ALA A 39 -6.91 -7.37 -0.29
C ALA A 39 -7.65 -8.43 0.53
N ASP A 40 -7.19 -9.69 0.48
CA ASP A 40 -7.76 -10.79 1.27
C ASP A 40 -7.50 -10.64 2.78
N ARG A 41 -6.51 -9.85 3.19
CA ARG A 41 -6.06 -9.72 4.59
C ARG A 41 -6.54 -8.44 5.26
N ILE A 42 -6.97 -7.46 4.48
CA ILE A 42 -7.46 -6.17 4.98
C ILE A 42 -8.95 -6.05 4.66
N PRO A 43 -9.83 -6.03 5.68
CA PRO A 43 -11.24 -5.73 5.48
C PRO A 43 -11.41 -4.40 4.74
N HIS A 44 -12.30 -4.37 3.73
CA HIS A 44 -12.60 -3.16 2.95
C HIS A 44 -11.42 -2.59 2.13
N ALA A 45 -10.39 -3.39 1.86
CA ALA A 45 -9.40 -3.06 0.85
C ALA A 45 -10.03 -3.08 -0.55
N ASN A 46 -9.68 -2.09 -1.36
CA ASN A 46 -10.10 -1.96 -2.76
C ASN A 46 -8.88 -1.81 -3.65
N VAL A 47 -8.63 -2.80 -4.53
CA VAL A 47 -7.64 -2.68 -5.59
C VAL A 47 -8.28 -1.97 -6.78
N VAL A 48 -7.81 -0.76 -7.07
CA VAL A 48 -8.39 0.08 -8.13
C VAL A 48 -7.96 -0.46 -9.49
N SER A 49 -8.94 -0.87 -10.30
CA SER A 49 -8.70 -1.20 -11.70
C SER A 49 -8.52 0.07 -12.53
N LEU A 50 -7.31 0.31 -13.02
CA LEU A 50 -7.01 1.44 -13.91
C LEU A 50 -7.01 0.98 -15.38
N PRO A 51 -7.52 1.81 -16.31
CA PRO A 51 -7.59 1.44 -17.72
C PRO A 51 -6.22 1.48 -18.40
N ASP A 52 -6.04 0.66 -19.43
CA ASP A 52 -4.85 0.66 -20.31
C ASP A 52 -3.49 0.67 -19.55
N PRO A 53 -3.19 -0.35 -18.73
CA PRO A 53 -1.99 -0.40 -17.89
C PRO A 53 -0.66 -0.34 -18.64
N GLU A 54 -0.63 -0.80 -19.89
CA GLU A 54 0.52 -0.71 -20.78
C GLU A 54 0.81 0.71 -21.28
N ARG A 55 -0.16 1.62 -21.15
CA ARG A 55 -0.10 3.00 -21.65
C ARG A 55 -0.81 3.94 -20.67
N PRO A 56 -0.29 4.10 -19.44
CA PRO A 56 -0.97 4.89 -18.43
C PRO A 56 -1.11 6.33 -18.88
N ASP A 57 -2.30 6.86 -18.68
CA ASP A 57 -2.62 8.25 -18.91
C ASP A 57 -3.06 8.87 -17.58
N ALA A 58 -2.25 9.80 -17.07
CA ALA A 58 -2.52 10.50 -15.82
C ALA A 58 -3.89 11.19 -15.83
N ALA A 59 -4.35 11.71 -16.98
CA ALA A 59 -5.66 12.37 -17.10
C ALA A 59 -6.83 11.40 -16.88
N THR A 60 -6.61 10.11 -17.13
CA THR A 60 -7.60 9.05 -16.93
C THR A 60 -7.42 8.34 -15.58
N TRP A 61 -6.18 8.17 -15.13
CA TRP A 61 -5.85 7.43 -13.90
C TRP A 61 -6.11 8.25 -12.64
N ILE A 62 -5.72 9.52 -12.61
CA ILE A 62 -5.89 10.37 -11.42
C ILE A 62 -7.37 10.46 -11.01
N PRO A 63 -8.34 10.73 -11.89
CA PRO A 63 -9.75 10.77 -11.50
C PRO A 63 -10.24 9.43 -10.93
N ARG A 64 -9.79 8.30 -11.47
CA ARG A 64 -10.18 6.97 -10.96
C ARG A 64 -9.64 6.70 -9.56
N VAL A 65 -8.39 7.08 -9.31
CA VAL A 65 -7.77 6.99 -7.98
C VAL A 65 -8.48 7.92 -6.99
N VAL A 66 -8.76 9.15 -7.40
CA VAL A 66 -9.49 10.14 -6.57
C VAL A 66 -10.91 9.64 -6.25
N ASP A 67 -11.65 9.12 -7.24
CA ASP A 67 -12.98 8.55 -7.04
C ASP A 67 -12.95 7.35 -6.08
N ALA A 68 -11.94 6.48 -6.23
CA ALA A 68 -11.76 5.33 -5.35
C ALA A 68 -11.39 5.73 -3.92
N ILE A 69 -10.56 6.75 -3.74
CA ILE A 69 -10.24 7.35 -2.44
C ILE A 69 -11.49 7.99 -1.83
N GLY A 70 -12.29 8.71 -2.62
CA GLY A 70 -13.46 9.43 -2.13
C GLY A 70 -13.06 10.51 -1.12
N GLN A 71 -13.85 10.67 -0.05
CA GLN A 71 -13.47 11.56 1.05
C GLN A 71 -12.33 10.97 1.87
N LEU A 72 -11.28 11.77 2.10
CA LEU A 72 -10.17 11.41 2.97
C LEU A 72 -10.60 11.58 4.43
N GLU A 73 -11.09 10.48 5.01
CA GLU A 73 -11.46 10.40 6.41
C GLU A 73 -10.26 9.98 7.29
N PRO A 74 -10.25 10.31 8.60
CA PRO A 74 -9.29 9.78 9.57
C PRO A 74 -9.44 8.25 9.71
N GLY A 75 -8.84 7.49 8.79
CA GLY A 75 -9.08 6.05 8.63
C GLY A 75 -8.90 5.53 7.20
N THR A 76 -8.59 6.40 6.23
CA THR A 76 -8.26 5.99 4.87
C THR A 76 -6.75 5.84 4.68
N ALA A 77 -6.28 4.69 4.20
CA ALA A 77 -4.92 4.49 3.72
C ALA A 77 -4.90 4.27 2.20
N VAL A 78 -3.84 4.77 1.56
CA VAL A 78 -3.59 4.57 0.12
C VAL A 78 -2.24 3.87 -0.03
N VAL A 79 -2.24 2.74 -0.73
CA VAL A 79 -1.06 1.96 -1.06
C VAL A 79 -0.87 2.05 -2.56
N ALA A 80 0.25 2.59 -3.03
CA ALA A 80 0.49 2.78 -4.46
C ALA A 80 1.85 2.21 -4.88
N ARG A 81 1.91 1.60 -6.07
CA ARG A 81 3.16 1.18 -6.72
C ARG A 81 3.50 2.11 -7.87
N SER A 82 4.70 2.69 -7.86
CA SER A 82 5.27 3.45 -8.99
C SER A 82 4.39 4.59 -9.54
N LEU A 83 3.47 5.14 -8.73
CA LEU A 83 2.62 6.26 -9.09
C LEU A 83 3.07 7.51 -8.33
N ASP A 84 3.14 8.66 -9.02
CA ASP A 84 3.33 9.94 -8.34
C ASP A 84 2.03 10.34 -7.63
N LEU A 85 2.09 10.36 -6.29
CA LEU A 85 1.01 10.81 -5.42
C LEU A 85 1.16 12.28 -4.99
N SER A 86 2.01 13.06 -5.66
CA SER A 86 2.24 14.48 -5.40
C SER A 86 0.95 15.29 -5.24
N ALA A 87 -0.07 14.97 -6.06
CA ALA A 87 -1.37 15.61 -6.04
C ALA A 87 -2.17 15.42 -4.73
N VAL A 88 -1.95 14.33 -3.99
CA VAL A 88 -2.68 14.04 -2.74
C VAL A 88 -1.86 14.31 -1.48
N ARG A 89 -0.56 14.64 -1.62
CA ARG A 89 0.37 14.88 -0.49
C ARG A 89 -0.15 15.84 0.59
N PRO A 90 -0.79 16.99 0.28
CA PRO A 90 -1.27 17.92 1.32
C PRO A 90 -2.32 17.33 2.27
N ALA A 91 -2.97 16.24 1.86
CA ALA A 91 -4.03 15.60 2.63
C ALA A 91 -3.59 14.27 3.27
N LEU A 92 -2.32 13.84 3.08
CA LEU A 92 -1.80 12.63 3.69
C LEU A 92 -1.43 12.89 5.16
N GLY A 93 -1.92 12.04 6.05
CA GLY A 93 -1.50 11.99 7.45
C GLY A 93 -0.21 11.17 7.60
N ARG A 94 -0.31 10.00 8.24
CA ARG A 94 0.83 9.08 8.37
C ARG A 94 1.19 8.48 7.01
N SER A 95 2.46 8.58 6.64
CA SER A 95 3.00 8.08 5.37
C SER A 95 4.13 7.09 5.62
N ALA A 96 4.28 6.10 4.75
CA ALA A 96 5.40 5.17 4.72
C ALA A 96 5.84 4.95 3.27
N VAL A 97 7.13 4.79 3.04
CA VAL A 97 7.71 4.40 1.73
C VAL A 97 8.42 3.07 1.93
N LEU A 98 8.06 2.07 1.13
CA LEU A 98 8.78 0.79 1.06
C LEU A 98 9.61 0.78 -0.22
N ARG A 99 10.86 0.32 -0.15
CA ARG A 99 11.72 0.12 -1.32
C ARG A 99 12.56 -1.13 -1.18
N SER A 100 12.93 -1.75 -2.30
CA SER A 100 13.84 -2.90 -2.30
C SER A 100 15.29 -2.45 -2.34
N ASP A 101 16.22 -3.27 -1.85
CA ASP A 101 17.67 -3.02 -1.99
C ASP A 101 18.27 -3.57 -3.29
N ASN A 102 17.51 -4.37 -4.05
CA ASN A 102 17.91 -4.96 -5.32
C ASN A 102 16.92 -4.65 -6.47
N ASP A 103 16.22 -3.51 -6.41
CA ASP A 103 15.37 -3.03 -7.50
C ASP A 103 16.23 -2.62 -8.71
N ALA A 104 16.10 -3.35 -9.83
CA ALA A 104 16.87 -3.09 -11.05
C ALA A 104 16.27 -1.97 -11.93
N LEU A 105 15.02 -1.57 -11.68
CA LEU A 105 14.30 -0.58 -12.48
C LEU A 105 14.32 0.80 -11.83
N VAL A 106 14.21 0.86 -10.51
CA VAL A 106 14.22 2.12 -9.75
C VAL A 106 15.47 2.18 -8.87
N PRO A 107 16.42 3.08 -9.17
CA PRO A 107 17.56 3.33 -8.29
C PRO A 107 17.12 3.68 -6.86
N ALA A 108 17.78 3.10 -5.86
CA ALA A 108 17.42 3.28 -4.45
C ALA A 108 17.37 4.76 -4.02
N ASP A 109 18.33 5.57 -4.50
CA ASP A 109 18.43 7.00 -4.17
C ASP A 109 17.16 7.77 -4.53
N LEU A 110 16.45 7.41 -5.61
CA LEU A 110 15.20 8.08 -5.99
C LEU A 110 14.08 7.83 -4.98
N SER A 111 14.01 6.61 -4.45
CA SER A 111 13.03 6.23 -3.43
C SER A 111 13.37 6.86 -2.09
N ASP A 112 14.66 6.91 -1.75
CA ASP A 112 15.17 7.49 -0.51
C ASP A 112 14.97 9.03 -0.52
N ASP A 113 15.22 9.71 -1.66
CA ASP A 113 14.94 11.13 -1.86
C ASP A 113 13.45 11.45 -1.75
N PHE A 114 12.58 10.62 -2.34
CA PHE A 114 11.13 10.79 -2.22
C PHE A 114 10.65 10.66 -0.77
N ALA A 115 11.16 9.67 -0.03
CA ALA A 115 10.88 9.53 1.39
C ALA A 115 11.37 10.76 2.19
N HIS A 116 12.57 11.25 1.90
CA HIS A 116 13.11 12.45 2.54
C HIS A 116 12.26 13.70 2.26
N GLN A 117 11.75 13.87 1.04
CA GLN A 117 10.81 14.95 0.72
C GLN A 117 9.50 14.87 1.51
N LEU A 118 9.09 13.67 1.93
CA LEU A 118 7.95 13.42 2.82
C LEU A 118 8.31 13.55 4.31
N GLY A 119 9.57 13.83 4.65
CA GLY A 119 10.04 13.94 6.03
C GLY A 119 10.14 12.58 6.76
N ILE A 120 10.20 11.48 6.01
CA ILE A 120 10.29 10.10 6.52
C ILE A 120 11.52 9.38 5.94
N GLN A 121 11.86 8.24 6.52
CA GLN A 121 12.86 7.33 5.93
C GLN A 121 12.14 6.20 5.18
N ALA A 122 12.67 5.82 4.02
CA ALA A 122 12.20 4.64 3.33
C ALA A 122 12.56 3.40 4.15
N ARG A 123 11.60 2.47 4.27
CA ARG A 123 11.83 1.16 4.85
C ARG A 123 12.28 0.20 3.75
N VAL A 124 13.42 -0.44 3.99
CA VAL A 124 14.02 -1.40 3.06
C VAL A 124 13.37 -2.77 3.21
N VAL A 125 12.97 -3.37 2.09
CA VAL A 125 12.55 -4.78 1.99
C VAL A 125 13.65 -5.54 1.25
N PRO A 126 14.48 -6.34 1.92
CA PRO A 126 15.63 -6.98 1.29
C PRO A 126 15.22 -7.98 0.21
N GLY A 127 15.88 -7.91 -0.95
CA GLY A 127 15.76 -8.93 -1.99
C GLY A 127 14.42 -8.96 -2.75
N ALA A 128 13.56 -7.94 -2.60
CA ALA A 128 12.20 -7.95 -3.16
C ALA A 128 12.12 -7.54 -4.64
N GLY A 129 13.25 -7.37 -5.33
CA GLY A 129 13.29 -6.93 -6.73
C GLY A 129 12.54 -5.62 -6.93
N HIS A 130 11.68 -5.56 -7.94
CA HIS A 130 10.76 -4.46 -8.20
C HIS A 130 9.34 -4.70 -7.60
N PHE A 131 9.23 -5.61 -6.63
CA PHE A 131 7.97 -6.04 -6.01
C PHE A 131 6.98 -6.69 -7.00
N LEU A 132 7.51 -7.41 -8.00
CA LEU A 132 6.73 -8.11 -9.01
C LEU A 132 6.59 -9.60 -8.69
N ASP A 133 5.61 -10.26 -9.30
CA ASP A 133 5.52 -11.73 -9.28
C ASP A 133 6.74 -12.39 -9.92
N ASP A 134 7.29 -11.76 -10.96
CA ASP A 134 8.49 -12.20 -11.66
C ASP A 134 9.73 -12.15 -10.74
N ASP A 135 9.71 -11.30 -9.71
CA ASP A 135 10.73 -11.27 -8.64
C ASP A 135 10.44 -12.27 -7.51
N GLY A 136 9.35 -13.04 -7.62
CA GLY A 136 8.86 -13.96 -6.60
C GLY A 136 8.03 -13.31 -5.49
N VAL A 137 7.61 -12.04 -5.67
CA VAL A 137 6.87 -11.28 -4.65
C VAL A 137 5.36 -11.36 -4.88
N THR A 138 4.77 -12.46 -4.44
CA THR A 138 3.30 -12.67 -4.41
C THR A 138 2.68 -12.28 -3.06
N GLU A 139 3.51 -11.99 -2.05
CA GLU A 139 3.11 -11.58 -0.70
C GLU A 139 3.98 -10.40 -0.25
N LEU A 140 3.38 -9.42 0.46
CA LEU A 140 4.16 -8.27 0.96
C LEU A 140 3.77 -7.90 2.42
N PRO A 141 4.22 -8.69 3.42
CA PRO A 141 3.94 -8.45 4.84
C PRO A 141 4.34 -7.07 5.35
N ALA A 142 5.39 -6.48 4.78
CA ALA A 142 5.85 -5.15 5.13
C ALA A 142 4.77 -4.06 4.97
N VAL A 143 3.81 -4.23 4.03
CA VAL A 143 2.68 -3.31 3.88
C VAL A 143 1.72 -3.42 5.06
N LEU A 144 1.41 -4.63 5.54
CA LEU A 144 0.56 -4.81 6.72
C LEU A 144 1.19 -4.13 7.95
N GLU A 145 2.50 -4.31 8.14
CA GLU A 145 3.22 -3.74 9.27
C GLU A 145 3.18 -2.20 9.31
N VAL A 146 3.23 -1.52 8.16
CA VAL A 146 3.13 -0.04 8.13
C VAL A 146 1.69 0.46 8.22
N LEU A 147 0.71 -0.37 7.86
CA LEU A 147 -0.71 -0.08 8.01
C LEU A 147 -1.20 -0.29 9.45
N HIS A 148 -0.47 -1.04 10.27
CA HIS A 148 -0.78 -1.17 11.69
C HIS A 148 -0.52 0.11 12.47
N PRO A 149 -1.49 0.60 13.27
CA PRO A 149 -1.37 1.84 14.01
C PRO A 149 -0.25 1.83 15.05
#